data_AF-A0A839TUW9-F1
#
_entry.id   AF-A0A839TUW9-F1
#
_cell.length_a   1.000
_cell.length_b   1.000
_cell.length_c   1.000
_cell.angle_alpha   90.00
_cell.angle_beta   90.00
_cell.angle_gamma   90.00
#
_symmetry.space_group_name_H-M   'P 1'
#
loop_
_entity.id
_entity.type
_entity.pdbx_description
1 polymer ?
#
loop_
_entity_poly.entity_id
_entity_poly.type
_entity_poly.pdbx_seq_one_letter_code
_entity_poly.pdbx_strand_id
1 'polypeptide(L)'
;MDNNQSNDESGFLFNVDILVKSPTNALALQELLGMLNGNGHIADFRIKSGIELGRMIESMLQDKRKSLLSKEEPSPPSAPPAPIKEPELRTAAAGKSAKSQPSRNPVHGGLDIYDWIQVYIRDNRLIRLTANRSGQHIHMPCRILNFDEEHQMLNVYHVDEKQVYTFKLNEVDEVI
;
A
#
# COMPACT_ATOMS: atom_id res chain seq x y z
N MET A 1 46.63 -33.53 9.45
CA MET A 1 45.84 -33.11 8.27
C MET A 1 44.43 -33.00 8.77
N ASP A 2 44.14 -31.86 9.38
CA ASP A 2 42.91 -31.59 10.12
C ASP A 2 41.94 -30.94 9.16
N ASN A 3 40.99 -31.71 8.64
CA ASN A 3 39.98 -31.20 7.72
C ASN A 3 38.81 -30.65 8.52
N ASN A 4 38.85 -29.33 8.76
CA ASN A 4 37.83 -28.53 9.41
C ASN A 4 36.50 -28.60 8.63
N GLN A 5 35.58 -29.44 9.09
CA GLN A 5 34.18 -29.40 8.64
C GLN A 5 33.54 -28.14 9.22
N SER A 6 33.60 -27.05 8.46
CA SER A 6 32.79 -25.86 8.68
C SER A 6 31.32 -26.24 8.56
N ASN A 7 30.68 -26.50 9.71
CA ASN A 7 29.23 -26.69 9.80
C ASN A 7 28.56 -25.32 9.65
N ASP A 8 28.48 -24.86 8.41
CA ASP A 8 27.80 -23.62 8.05
C ASP A 8 26.29 -23.88 8.19
N GLU A 9 25.72 -23.54 9.35
CA GLU A 9 24.28 -23.60 9.59
C GLU A 9 23.57 -22.65 8.60
N SER A 10 23.22 -23.22 7.45
CA SER A 10 22.55 -22.51 6.38
C SER A 10 21.09 -22.28 6.77
N GLY A 11 20.66 -21.02 6.80
CA GLY A 11 19.26 -20.67 6.98
C GLY A 11 18.46 -20.90 5.68
N PHE A 12 17.28 -21.49 5.79
CA PHE A 12 16.37 -21.69 4.67
C PHE A 12 15.06 -20.94 4.93
N LEU A 13 14.62 -20.13 3.96
CA LEU A 13 13.36 -19.39 4.05
C LEU A 13 12.25 -20.15 3.32
N PHE A 14 11.11 -20.32 3.99
CA PHE A 14 9.92 -20.94 3.41
C PHE A 14 8.73 -19.98 3.51
N ASN A 15 7.97 -19.86 2.42
CA ASN A 15 6.63 -19.29 2.45
C ASN A 15 5.63 -20.44 2.59
N VAL A 16 4.84 -20.42 3.64
CA VAL A 16 3.91 -21.51 3.98
C VAL A 16 2.54 -20.95 4.29
N ASP A 17 1.51 -21.65 3.83
CA ASP A 17 0.12 -21.44 4.23
C ASP A 17 -0.28 -22.54 5.22
N ILE A 18 -0.73 -22.14 6.41
CA ILE A 18 -1.03 -23.06 7.51
C ILE A 18 -2.48 -22.84 7.95
N LEU A 19 -3.30 -23.89 7.85
CA LEU A 19 -4.68 -23.89 8.34
C LEU A 19 -4.76 -24.55 9.72
N VAL A 20 -5.13 -23.77 10.74
CA VAL A 20 -5.34 -24.26 12.11
C VAL A 20 -6.83 -24.26 12.44
N LYS A 21 -7.35 -25.39 12.93
CA LYS A 21 -8.76 -25.54 13.31
C LYS A 21 -8.93 -25.25 14.79
N SER A 22 -9.63 -24.17 15.12
CA SER A 22 -9.96 -23.84 16.51
C SER A 22 -11.31 -23.13 16.61
N PRO A 23 -11.98 -23.13 17.78
CA PRO A 23 -13.27 -22.46 17.96
C PRO A 23 -13.23 -20.94 17.75
N THR A 24 -12.08 -20.31 17.98
CA THR A 24 -11.87 -18.87 17.77
C THR A 24 -10.51 -18.63 17.11
N ASN A 25 -10.38 -17.52 16.38
CA ASN A 25 -9.10 -17.13 15.77
C ASN A 25 -7.99 -16.96 16.84
N ALA A 26 -8.31 -16.35 17.99
CA ALA A 26 -7.34 -16.19 19.08
C ALA A 26 -6.78 -17.53 19.59
N LEU A 27 -7.63 -18.56 19.75
CA LEU A 27 -7.19 -19.89 20.15
C LEU A 27 -6.36 -20.59 19.06
N ALA A 28 -6.75 -20.43 17.79
CA ALA A 28 -6.00 -20.98 16.66
C ALA A 28 -4.58 -20.38 16.57
N LEU A 29 -4.46 -19.06 16.76
CA LEU A 29 -3.17 -18.36 16.76
C LEU A 29 -2.32 -18.79 17.95
N GLN A 30 -2.90 -18.92 19.14
CA GLN A 30 -2.18 -19.40 20.32
C GLN A 30 -1.62 -20.80 20.10
N GLU A 31 -2.42 -21.71 19.54
CA GLU A 31 -2.02 -23.07 19.22
C GLU A 31 -0.89 -23.09 18.18
N LEU A 32 -1.01 -22.27 17.12
CA LEU A 32 0.02 -22.10 16.10
C LEU A 32 1.34 -21.60 16.70
N LEU A 33 1.30 -20.56 17.53
CA LEU A 33 2.49 -20.03 18.21
C LEU A 33 3.13 -21.07 19.13
N GLY A 34 2.33 -21.87 19.83
CA GLY A 34 2.82 -22.98 20.65
C GLY A 34 3.54 -24.04 19.81
N MET A 35 2.97 -24.42 18.66
CA MET A 35 3.60 -25.38 17.74
C MET A 35 4.91 -24.87 17.13
N LEU A 36 4.96 -23.59 16.74
CA LEU A 36 6.15 -22.99 16.13
C LEU A 36 7.28 -22.83 17.17
N ASN A 37 6.97 -22.37 18.38
CA ASN A 37 7.95 -22.22 19.45
C ASN A 37 8.41 -23.55 20.07
N GLY A 38 7.59 -24.60 19.97
CA GLY A 38 7.90 -25.93 20.51
C GLY A 38 9.00 -26.67 19.75
N ASN A 39 9.29 -26.26 18.51
CA ASN A 39 10.28 -26.89 17.65
C ASN A 39 11.58 -26.08 17.63
N GLY A 40 12.66 -26.62 18.20
CA GLY A 40 13.98 -25.97 18.24
C GLY A 40 14.66 -25.79 16.87
N HIS A 41 14.01 -26.14 15.77
CA HIS A 41 14.48 -25.96 14.40
C HIS A 41 13.97 -24.68 13.75
N ILE A 42 13.01 -23.98 14.39
CA ILE A 42 12.43 -22.74 13.86
C ILE A 42 13.13 -21.57 14.54
N ALA A 43 13.99 -20.88 13.79
CA ALA A 43 14.76 -19.75 14.30
C ALA A 43 13.92 -18.45 14.42
N ASP A 44 13.01 -18.22 13.47
CA ASP A 44 12.13 -17.05 13.44
C ASP A 44 10.89 -17.36 12.58
N PHE A 45 9.79 -16.63 12.79
CA PHE A 45 8.59 -16.72 11.97
C PHE A 45 7.84 -15.38 11.93
N ARG A 46 7.23 -15.08 10.78
CA ARG A 46 6.37 -13.91 10.58
C ARG A 46 4.94 -14.35 10.27
N ILE A 47 4.01 -14.02 11.16
CA ILE A 47 2.57 -14.21 10.92
C ILE A 47 2.09 -13.09 9.97
N LYS A 48 1.77 -13.43 8.72
CA LYS A 48 1.24 -12.48 7.72
C LYS A 48 -0.29 -12.30 7.80
N SER A 49 -1.00 -13.24 8.43
CA SER A 49 -2.47 -13.28 8.50
C SER A 49 -2.94 -13.83 9.85
N GLY A 50 -4.12 -13.42 10.31
CA GLY A 50 -4.75 -13.94 11.54
C GLY A 50 -4.79 -13.01 12.75
N ILE A 51 -4.07 -11.87 12.75
CA ILE A 51 -4.18 -10.85 13.82
C ILE A 51 -5.43 -9.95 13.64
N GLU A 52 -6.61 -10.55 13.66
CA GLU A 52 -7.88 -9.84 13.43
C GLU A 52 -8.45 -9.21 14.73
N LEU A 53 -7.56 -8.71 15.58
CA LEU A 53 -7.91 -8.04 16.82
C LEU A 53 -8.46 -6.65 16.50
N GLY A 54 -9.70 -6.36 16.90
CA GLY A 54 -10.30 -5.03 16.75
C GLY A 54 -11.46 -4.94 15.76
N ARG A 55 -11.78 -5.98 14.97
CA ARG A 55 -13.00 -5.98 14.13
C ARG A 55 -14.29 -5.78 14.94
N MET A 56 -14.35 -6.35 16.14
CA MET A 56 -15.52 -6.18 17.02
C MET A 56 -15.65 -4.71 17.50
N ILE A 57 -14.52 -4.06 17.78
CA ILE A 57 -14.48 -2.63 18.14
C ILE A 57 -14.88 -1.80 16.93
N GLU A 58 -14.34 -2.11 15.75
CA GLU A 58 -14.66 -1.43 14.49
C GLU A 58 -16.15 -1.56 14.13
N SER A 59 -16.73 -2.77 14.29
CA SER A 59 -18.15 -3.02 14.12
C SER A 59 -18.98 -2.20 15.09
N MET A 60 -18.67 -2.24 16.40
CA MET A 60 -19.39 -1.45 17.40
C MET A 60 -19.26 0.07 17.15
N LEU A 61 -18.11 0.53 16.66
CA LEU A 61 -17.89 1.94 16.33
C LEU A 61 -18.64 2.35 15.06
N GLN A 62 -18.75 1.45 14.06
CA GLN A 62 -19.58 1.65 12.87
C GLN A 62 -21.08 1.64 13.19
N ASP A 63 -21.53 0.73 14.03
CA ASP A 63 -22.93 0.65 14.48
C ASP A 63 -23.32 1.91 15.25
N LYS A 64 -22.43 2.41 16.11
CA LYS A 64 -22.60 3.70 16.79
C LYS A 64 -22.66 4.87 15.81
N ARG A 65 -21.83 4.91 14.77
CA ARG A 65 -21.88 5.95 13.73
C ARG A 65 -23.17 5.88 12.91
N LYS A 66 -23.64 4.69 12.51
CA LYS A 66 -24.89 4.52 11.77
C LYS A 66 -26.10 4.93 12.60
N SER A 67 -26.12 4.65 13.91
CA SER A 67 -27.19 5.08 14.80
C SER A 67 -27.32 6.61 14.92
N LEU A 68 -26.24 7.37 14.70
CA LEU A 68 -26.26 8.84 14.74
C LEU A 68 -26.69 9.46 13.41
N LEU A 69 -26.55 8.74 12.29
CA LEU A 69 -26.88 9.24 10.95
C LEU A 69 -28.35 9.00 10.55
N SER A 70 -29.07 8.10 11.23
CA SER A 70 -30.47 7.77 10.90
C SER A 70 -31.52 8.63 11.63
N LYS A 71 -31.15 9.78 12.23
CA LYS A 71 -32.08 10.61 13.00
C LYS A 71 -32.29 12.03 12.46
N GLU A 72 -32.05 12.30 11.18
CA GLU A 72 -32.46 13.60 10.59
C GLU A 72 -32.94 13.45 9.14
N GLU A 73 -34.25 13.62 8.94
CA GLU A 73 -34.92 14.31 7.82
C GLU A 73 -36.42 14.49 8.19
N PRO A 74 -37.23 15.41 7.60
CA PRO A 74 -37.00 16.33 6.45
C PRO A 74 -37.40 17.81 6.74
N SER A 75 -37.00 18.85 5.97
CA SER A 75 -37.65 19.38 4.74
C SER A 75 -37.20 20.85 4.43
N PRO A 76 -37.42 21.40 3.19
CA PRO A 76 -36.87 22.67 2.59
C PRO A 76 -37.80 23.90 2.86
N PRO A 77 -37.70 25.16 2.30
CA PRO A 77 -37.11 25.76 1.06
C PRO A 77 -36.28 27.08 1.31
N SER A 78 -35.60 27.81 0.38
CA SER A 78 -36.05 28.57 -0.80
C SER A 78 -34.86 29.34 -1.44
N ALA A 79 -34.74 29.23 -2.78
CA ALA A 79 -34.45 30.27 -3.80
C ALA A 79 -33.18 31.20 -3.75
N PRO A 80 -32.72 31.71 -4.94
CA PRO A 80 -31.32 32.04 -5.26
C PRO A 80 -31.00 33.56 -5.30
N PRO A 81 -29.73 33.95 -5.51
CA PRO A 81 -29.44 34.79 -6.69
C PRO A 81 -28.09 34.49 -7.38
N ALA A 82 -28.08 34.61 -8.70
CA ALA A 82 -26.92 34.88 -9.55
C ALA A 82 -27.07 36.32 -10.09
N PRO A 83 -26.20 36.87 -10.99
CA PRO A 83 -24.74 36.75 -11.19
C PRO A 83 -24.07 38.14 -11.37
N ILE A 84 -22.77 38.32 -11.07
CA ILE A 84 -22.03 39.51 -11.52
C ILE A 84 -20.58 39.18 -11.96
N LYS A 85 -20.43 39.12 -13.29
CA LYS A 85 -19.38 39.68 -14.18
C LYS A 85 -17.92 39.18 -14.14
N GLU A 86 -17.55 38.53 -15.25
CA GLU A 86 -16.26 38.61 -15.96
C GLU A 86 -15.84 40.06 -16.29
N PRO A 87 -14.53 40.31 -16.46
CA PRO A 87 -14.03 40.44 -17.84
C PRO A 87 -12.69 39.73 -18.12
N GLU A 88 -12.59 39.20 -19.33
CA GLU A 88 -11.39 38.73 -20.03
C GLU A 88 -10.25 39.77 -20.09
N LEU A 89 -8.98 39.32 -20.15
CA LEU A 89 -8.17 39.38 -21.38
C LEU A 89 -6.79 38.69 -21.22
N ARG A 90 -6.62 37.60 -21.98
CA ARG A 90 -5.48 37.24 -22.86
C ARG A 90 -4.06 37.70 -22.47
N THR A 91 -3.12 36.76 -22.40
CA THR A 91 -1.90 36.80 -23.24
C THR A 91 -1.34 35.38 -23.46
N ALA A 92 -1.10 35.06 -24.72
CA ALA A 92 -0.39 33.87 -25.18
C ALA A 92 1.13 34.04 -25.01
N ALA A 93 1.88 32.95 -24.88
CA ALA A 93 2.91 32.57 -25.85
C ALA A 93 3.81 31.44 -25.31
N ALA A 94 4.14 30.55 -26.25
CA ALA A 94 5.03 29.42 -26.11
C ALA A 94 6.50 29.82 -25.86
N GLY A 95 7.25 28.92 -25.23
CA GLY A 95 8.71 29.03 -25.13
C GLY A 95 9.35 27.66 -24.88
N LYS A 96 9.83 27.05 -25.97
CA LYS A 96 10.63 25.82 -26.00
C LYS A 96 11.91 25.94 -25.17
N SER A 97 12.34 24.84 -24.56
CA SER A 97 13.77 24.55 -24.39
C SER A 97 14.00 23.04 -24.35
N ALA A 98 14.59 22.55 -25.43
CA ALA A 98 15.22 21.25 -25.51
C ALA A 98 16.59 21.30 -24.83
N LYS A 99 16.97 20.22 -24.14
CA LYS A 99 18.33 19.66 -24.12
C LYS A 99 18.39 18.39 -23.24
N SER A 100 18.74 17.26 -23.89
CA SER A 100 19.77 16.27 -23.50
C SER A 100 19.90 15.91 -22.02
N GLN A 101 19.85 14.64 -21.58
CA GLN A 101 20.74 13.53 -21.95
C GLN A 101 20.26 12.23 -21.26
N PRO A 102 20.75 11.05 -21.68
CA PRO A 102 20.30 9.74 -21.24
C PRO A 102 21.03 9.31 -19.96
N SER A 103 20.30 9.12 -18.87
CA SER A 103 20.82 8.40 -17.70
C SER A 103 20.36 6.95 -17.76
N ARG A 104 21.34 6.11 -18.04
CA ARG A 104 21.39 4.66 -17.90
C ARG A 104 20.65 4.15 -16.65
N ASN A 105 19.92 3.06 -16.87
CA ASN A 105 19.46 1.98 -15.98
C ASN A 105 20.15 1.88 -14.58
N PRO A 106 19.45 1.32 -13.59
CA PRO A 106 19.28 -0.13 -13.51
C PRO A 106 17.79 -0.47 -13.66
N VAL A 107 17.36 -1.20 -14.71
CA VAL A 107 17.29 -2.67 -14.64
C VAL A 107 17.68 -3.18 -13.26
N HIS A 108 16.74 -3.10 -12.32
CA HIS A 108 16.79 -3.88 -11.10
C HIS A 108 16.58 -5.33 -11.54
N GLY A 109 17.69 -5.98 -11.86
CA GLY A 109 17.73 -7.37 -12.24
C GLY A 109 17.21 -8.22 -11.09
N GLY A 110 16.14 -8.96 -11.35
CA GLY A 110 15.86 -10.26 -10.78
C GLY A 110 15.59 -10.38 -9.28
N LEU A 111 15.74 -9.34 -8.47
CA LEU A 111 15.32 -9.33 -7.07
C LEU A 111 14.11 -8.41 -6.88
N ASP A 112 13.04 -9.07 -6.43
CA ASP A 112 11.64 -8.70 -6.33
C ASP A 112 11.30 -7.20 -6.28
N ILE A 113 10.57 -6.76 -7.30
CA ILE A 113 9.83 -5.49 -7.27
C ILE A 113 8.96 -5.38 -6.01
N TYR A 114 8.49 -6.53 -5.53
CA TYR A 114 7.70 -6.65 -4.32
C TYR A 114 8.49 -6.31 -3.05
N ASP A 115 9.79 -6.60 -2.99
CA ASP A 115 10.61 -6.34 -1.80
C ASP A 115 10.79 -4.83 -1.58
N TRP A 116 11.08 -4.07 -2.65
CA TRP A 116 11.19 -2.62 -2.54
C TRP A 116 9.86 -1.95 -2.18
N ILE A 117 8.74 -2.44 -2.72
CA ILE A 117 7.41 -1.93 -2.38
C ILE A 117 7.15 -2.14 -0.88
N GLN A 118 7.49 -3.32 -0.35
CA GLN A 118 7.37 -3.64 1.07
C GLN A 118 8.26 -2.74 1.95
N VAL A 119 9.48 -2.44 1.52
CA VAL A 119 10.38 -1.52 2.22
C VAL A 119 9.78 -0.10 2.28
N TYR A 120 9.29 0.44 1.16
CA TYR A 120 8.70 1.78 1.15
C TYR A 120 7.42 1.91 1.98
N ILE A 121 6.60 0.85 2.02
CA ILE A 121 5.43 0.80 2.92
C ILE A 121 5.89 0.80 4.39
N ARG A 122 6.86 -0.06 4.74
CA ARG A 122 7.38 -0.19 6.11
C ARG A 122 8.02 1.10 6.62
N ASP A 123 8.85 1.71 5.80
CA ASP A 123 9.55 2.95 6.13
C ASP A 123 8.64 4.18 6.03
N ASN A 124 7.41 4.01 5.53
CA ASN A 124 6.46 5.09 5.26
C ASN A 124 7.15 6.24 4.49
N ARG A 125 7.95 5.87 3.49
CA ARG A 125 8.84 6.79 2.79
C ARG A 125 8.05 7.62 1.79
N LEU A 126 8.36 8.92 1.74
CA LEU A 126 7.86 9.78 0.68
C LEU A 126 8.65 9.50 -0.60
N ILE A 127 7.96 9.05 -1.64
CA ILE A 127 8.51 8.75 -2.96
C ILE A 127 7.82 9.63 -4.01
N ARG A 128 8.45 9.82 -5.16
CA ARG A 128 7.81 10.37 -6.35
C ARG A 128 7.45 9.22 -7.28
N LEU A 129 6.15 9.02 -7.49
CA LEU A 129 5.62 8.03 -8.41
C LEU A 129 5.41 8.66 -9.78
N THR A 130 5.89 7.97 -10.81
CA THR A 130 5.53 8.20 -12.20
C THR A 130 4.67 7.02 -12.66
N ALA A 131 3.42 7.31 -13.01
CA ALA A 131 2.48 6.30 -13.49
C ALA A 131 1.81 6.74 -14.78
N ASN A 132 1.65 5.83 -15.74
CA ASN A 132 0.91 6.03 -16.97
C ASN A 132 -0.54 5.57 -16.78
N ARG A 133 -1.44 6.54 -16.62
CA ARG A 133 -2.88 6.29 -16.52
C ARG A 133 -3.55 6.72 -17.82
N SER A 134 -4.05 5.73 -18.57
CA SER A 134 -4.78 5.97 -19.83
C SER A 134 -4.03 6.83 -20.86
N GLY A 135 -2.69 6.73 -20.91
CA GLY A 135 -1.84 7.46 -21.85
C GLY A 135 -1.31 8.80 -21.33
N GLN A 136 -1.67 9.22 -20.12
CA GLN A 136 -1.08 10.39 -19.45
C GLN A 136 -0.13 9.95 -18.34
N HIS A 137 1.10 10.46 -18.39
CA HIS A 137 2.09 10.27 -17.32
C HIS A 137 1.77 11.22 -16.18
N ILE A 138 1.38 10.66 -15.05
CA ILE A 138 1.11 11.37 -13.81
C ILE A 138 2.37 11.29 -12.96
N HIS A 139 2.86 12.45 -12.52
CA HIS A 139 3.99 12.55 -11.61
C HIS A 139 3.52 13.17 -10.31
N MET A 140 3.61 12.41 -9.21
CA MET A 140 3.05 12.85 -7.94
C MET A 140 3.91 12.43 -6.75
N PRO A 141 4.12 13.32 -5.76
CA PRO A 141 4.72 12.96 -4.49
C PRO A 141 3.70 12.18 -3.67
N CYS A 142 4.06 10.97 -3.27
CA CYS A 142 3.15 10.05 -2.64
C CYS A 142 3.80 9.10 -1.65
N ARG A 143 2.96 8.43 -0.85
CA ARG A 143 3.35 7.36 0.05
C ARG A 143 2.61 6.09 -0.34
N ILE A 144 3.31 4.98 -0.46
CA ILE A 144 2.67 3.70 -0.71
C ILE A 144 2.00 3.25 0.59
N LEU A 145 0.71 2.95 0.53
CA LEU A 145 -0.08 2.48 1.66
C LEU A 145 -0.11 0.96 1.71
N ASN A 146 -0.43 0.33 0.59
CA ASN A 146 -0.57 -1.11 0.49
C ASN A 146 -0.30 -1.59 -0.93
N PHE A 147 0.11 -2.85 -1.04
CA PHE A 147 0.26 -3.55 -2.30
C PHE A 147 -0.48 -4.90 -2.24
N ASP A 148 -1.35 -5.11 -3.22
CA ASP A 148 -2.09 -6.34 -3.44
C ASP A 148 -1.39 -7.16 -4.52
N GLU A 149 -0.84 -8.31 -4.13
CA GLU A 149 -0.10 -9.19 -5.03
C GLU A 149 -1.02 -10.00 -5.95
N GLU A 150 -2.21 -10.40 -5.49
CA GLU A 150 -3.15 -11.20 -6.30
C GLU A 150 -3.68 -10.39 -7.48
N HIS A 151 -3.96 -9.11 -7.26
CA HIS A 151 -4.51 -8.20 -8.27
C HIS A 151 -3.47 -7.24 -8.86
N GLN A 152 -2.22 -7.28 -8.39
CA GLN A 152 -1.14 -6.37 -8.76
C GLN A 152 -1.58 -4.90 -8.65
N MET A 153 -2.28 -4.56 -7.55
CA MET A 153 -2.79 -3.22 -7.29
C MET A 153 -1.99 -2.51 -6.20
N LEU A 154 -1.56 -1.29 -6.49
CA LEU A 154 -0.82 -0.43 -5.59
C LEU A 154 -1.73 0.70 -5.09
N ASN A 155 -1.96 0.75 -3.78
CA ASN A 155 -2.68 1.83 -3.13
C ASN A 155 -1.70 2.87 -2.63
N VAL A 156 -1.91 4.12 -3.05
CA VAL A 156 -0.95 5.21 -2.91
C VAL A 156 -1.67 6.45 -2.38
N TYR A 157 -1.12 7.06 -1.34
CA TYR A 157 -1.60 8.33 -0.80
C TYR A 157 -0.89 9.51 -1.48
N HIS A 158 -1.65 10.36 -2.18
CA HIS A 158 -1.16 11.63 -2.70
C HIS A 158 -1.06 12.65 -1.57
N VAL A 159 0.11 13.26 -1.37
CA VAL A 159 0.32 14.21 -0.25
C VAL A 159 -0.41 15.54 -0.47
N ASP A 160 -0.32 16.11 -1.69
CA ASP A 160 -0.92 17.41 -1.98
C ASP A 160 -2.46 17.35 -2.04
N GLU A 161 -3.02 16.40 -2.80
CA GLU A 161 -4.46 16.25 -2.93
C GLU A 161 -5.12 15.59 -1.71
N LYS A 162 -4.32 14.97 -0.83
CA LYS A 162 -4.79 14.22 0.34
C LYS A 162 -5.76 13.10 -0.01
N GLN A 163 -5.62 12.51 -1.20
CA GLN A 163 -6.48 11.45 -1.70
C GLN A 163 -5.70 10.15 -1.85
N VAL A 164 -6.41 9.03 -1.76
CA VAL A 164 -5.86 7.70 -2.03
C VAL A 164 -6.19 7.34 -3.48
N TYR A 165 -5.17 6.93 -4.21
CA TYR A 165 -5.27 6.41 -5.57
C TYR A 165 -4.90 4.94 -5.60
N THR A 166 -5.56 4.21 -6.47
CA THR A 166 -5.24 2.81 -6.78
C THR A 166 -4.72 2.76 -8.21
N PHE A 167 -3.51 2.23 -8.37
CA PHE A 167 -2.86 2.01 -9.66
C PHE A 167 -2.60 0.53 -9.85
N LYS A 168 -2.61 0.04 -11.08
CA LYS A 168 -2.07 -1.29 -11.37
C LYS A 168 -0.55 -1.21 -11.44
N LEU A 169 0.14 -2.30 -11.08
CA LEU A 169 1.61 -2.34 -11.15
C LEU A 169 2.12 -2.07 -12.59
N ASN A 170 1.37 -2.54 -13.59
CA ASN A 170 1.68 -2.28 -15.01
C ASN A 170 1.54 -0.81 -15.43
N GLU A 171 0.86 0.02 -14.64
CA GLU A 171 0.72 1.45 -14.88
C GLU A 171 1.85 2.24 -14.23
N VAL A 172 2.69 1.62 -13.39
CA VAL A 172 3.81 2.28 -12.71
C VAL A 172 5.06 2.16 -13.57
N ASP A 173 5.56 3.30 -14.04
CA ASP A 173 6.79 3.35 -14.86
C ASP A 173 8.03 3.48 -13.98
N GLU A 174 8.01 4.38 -13.00
CA GLU A 174 9.18 4.71 -12.18
C GLU A 174 8.79 5.17 -10.77
N VAL A 175 9.61 4.78 -9.79
CA VAL A 175 9.51 5.22 -8.40
C VAL A 175 10.87 5.72 -7.92
N ILE A 176 10.92 6.98 -7.46
CA ILE A 176 12.14 7.71 -7.08
C ILE A 176 12.07 8.22 -5.64
#